data_AF-A0A3M6XWH3-F1
#
_entry.id   AF-A0A3M6XWH3-F1
#
_cell.length_a   1.000
_cell.length_b   1.000
_cell.length_c   1.000
_cell.angle_alpha   90.00
_cell.angle_beta   90.00
_cell.angle_gamma   90.00
#
_symmetry.space_group_name_H-M   'P 1'
#
loop_
_entity.id
_entity.type
_entity.pdbx_description
1 polymer ?
#
loop_
_entity_poly.entity_id
_entity_poly.type
_entity_poly.pdbx_seq_one_letter_code
_entity_poly.pdbx_strand_id
1 'polypeptide(L)' 'MIMKNPDVEFCGYSIPHPSETVMNLRIQTWDNVSVFDVLRKGLSDLADLCDVVEDKFSASRDDFNTQQAQKQ' A
#
# COMPACT_ATOMS: atom_id res chain seq x y z
N MET A 1 -0.72 -2.28 4.90
CA MET A 1 -1.90 -1.45 5.17
C MET A 1 -2.96 -2.21 5.95
N ILE A 2 -3.30 -3.45 5.55
CA ILE A 2 -4.27 -4.31 6.25
C ILE A 2 -3.91 -4.56 7.73
N MET A 3 -2.69 -4.98 8.06
CA MET A 3 -2.23 -5.18 9.45
C MET A 3 -2.22 -3.91 10.33
N LYS A 4 -2.34 -2.72 9.74
CA LYS A 4 -2.41 -1.47 10.53
C LYS A 4 -3.83 -1.22 11.04
N ASN A 5 -4.84 -1.95 10.55
CA ASN A 5 -6.19 -1.85 11.03
C ASN A 5 -6.31 -2.57 12.39
N PRO A 6 -6.74 -1.90 13.48
CA PRO A 6 -6.91 -2.53 14.79
C PRO A 6 -7.91 -3.69 14.79
N ASP A 7 -8.82 -3.73 13.82
CA ASP A 7 -9.83 -4.78 13.67
C ASP A 7 -9.26 -6.08 13.09
N VAL A 8 -7.98 -6.11 12.71
CA VAL A 8 -7.29 -7.28 12.16
C VAL A 8 -6.51 -7.98 13.26
N GLU A 9 -6.86 -9.24 13.50
CA GLU A 9 -6.13 -10.13 14.39
C GLU A 9 -4.90 -10.72 13.69
N PHE A 10 -5.08 -11.17 12.44
CA PHE A 10 -4.02 -11.79 11.66
C PHE A 10 -4.16 -11.45 10.18
N CYS A 11 -3.04 -11.16 9.53
CA CYS A 11 -2.97 -11.10 8.08
C CYS A 11 -1.63 -11.68 7.62
N GLY A 12 -1.68 -12.59 6.66
CA GLY A 12 -0.51 -13.23 6.09
C GLY A 12 -0.73 -13.61 4.63
N TYR A 13 0.36 -13.74 3.89
CA TYR A 13 0.32 -14.22 2.51
C TYR A 13 1.29 -15.38 2.32
N SER A 14 0.99 -16.24 1.35
CA SER A 14 1.92 -17.29 0.91
C SER A 14 1.83 -17.46 -0.60
N ILE A 15 2.97 -17.75 -1.21
CA ILE A 15 3.07 -18.17 -2.61
C ILE A 15 3.33 -19.68 -2.56
N PRO A 16 2.38 -20.54 -2.98
CA PRO A 16 2.51 -21.98 -2.86
C PRO A 16 3.73 -22.53 -3.62
N HIS A 17 3.98 -21.98 -4.81
CA HIS A 17 5.12 -22.36 -5.64
C HIS A 17 5.58 -21.17 -6.51
N PRO A 18 6.88 -20.88 -6.65
CA PRO A 18 7.38 -19.72 -7.39
C PRO A 18 7.00 -19.68 -8.88
N SER A 19 6.76 -20.84 -9.49
CA SER A 19 6.35 -20.92 -10.90
C SER A 19 4.88 -20.60 -11.14
N GLU A 20 4.06 -20.58 -10.09
CA GLU A 20 2.65 -20.24 -10.18
C GLU A 20 2.46 -18.77 -9.79
N THR A 21 1.80 -18.00 -10.64
CA THR A 21 1.47 -16.59 -10.36
C THR A 21 0.22 -16.49 -9.48
N VAL A 22 0.23 -17.22 -8.36
CA VAL A 22 -0.87 -17.28 -7.39
C VAL A 22 -0.34 -16.90 -6.01
N MET A 23 -1.10 -16.07 -5.30
CA MET A 23 -0.80 -15.67 -3.94
C MET A 23 -2.05 -15.92 -3.08
N ASN A 24 -1.88 -16.73 -2.03
CA ASN A 24 -2.92 -16.95 -1.03
C ASN A 24 -2.83 -15.85 0.02
N LEU A 25 -3.91 -15.12 0.23
CA LEU A 25 -4.02 -14.10 1.27
C LEU A 25 -5.00 -14.58 2.35
N ARG A 26 -4.53 -14.63 3.59
CA ARG A 26 -5.36 -14.97 4.75
C ARG A 26 -5.49 -13.75 5.64
N ILE A 27 -6.72 -13.37 5.94
CA ILE A 27 -7.06 -12.29 6.88
C ILE A 27 -8.03 -12.86 7.91
N GLN A 28 -7.76 -12.61 9.20
CA GLN A 28 -8.65 -12.86 10.33
C GLN A 28 -8.92 -11.53 11.00
N THR A 29 -10.20 -11.23 11.18
CA THR A 29 -10.68 -10.03 11.86
C THR A 29 -11.34 -10.41 13.18
N TRP A 30 -11.39 -9.47 14.11
CA TRP A 30 -12.16 -9.61 15.33
C TRP A 30 -13.67 -9.66 15.05
N ASP A 31 -14.44 -10.04 16.07
CA ASP A 31 -15.88 -10.23 15.97
C ASP A 31 -16.61 -8.98 15.43
N ASN A 32 -17.65 -9.22 14.63
CA ASN A 32 -18.52 -8.21 14.00
C ASN A 32 -17.85 -7.30 12.94
N VAL A 33 -16.65 -7.64 12.46
CA VAL A 33 -16.00 -6.89 11.38
C VAL A 33 -15.97 -7.72 10.09
N SER A 34 -16.37 -7.08 8.99
CA SER A 34 -16.32 -7.67 7.66
C SER A 34 -14.89 -7.67 7.12
N VAL A 35 -14.34 -8.86 6.88
CA VAL A 35 -13.01 -9.06 6.27
C VAL A 35 -12.88 -8.32 4.92
N PHE A 36 -13.97 -8.28 4.15
CA PHE A 36 -13.97 -7.61 2.84
C PHE A 36 -13.85 -6.09 2.97
N ASP A 37 -14.41 -5.50 4.03
CA ASP A 37 -14.32 -4.05 4.24
C ASP A 37 -12.91 -3.66 4.69
N VAL A 38 -12.32 -4.45 5.57
CA VAL A 38 -10.91 -4.30 5.95
C VAL A 38 -9.99 -4.43 4.73
N LEU A 39 -10.22 -5.43 3.87
CA LEU A 39 -9.41 -5.63 2.67
C LEU A 39 -9.55 -4.43 1.71
N ARG A 40 -10.77 -3.99 1.43
CA ARG A 40 -11.03 -2.83 0.55
C ARG A 40 -10.38 -1.56 1.09
N LYS A 41 -10.57 -1.28 2.37
CA LYS A 41 -9.94 -0.13 3.04
C LYS A 41 -8.42 -0.23 2.96
N GLY A 42 -7.85 -1.39 3.25
CA GLY A 42 -6.40 -1.60 3.20
C GLY A 42 -5.80 -1.40 1.79
N LEU A 43 -6.55 -1.71 0.73
CA LEU A 43 -6.15 -1.44 -0.65
C LEU A 43 -6.27 0.04 -1.01
N SER A 44 -7.35 0.71 -0.58
CA SER A 44 -7.52 2.16 -0.78
C SER A 44 -6.40 2.94 -0.07
N ASP A 45 -6.15 2.64 1.20
CA ASP A 45 -5.09 3.28 2.00
C ASP A 45 -3.70 3.08 1.35
N LEU A 46 -3.49 1.99 0.61
CA LEU A 46 -2.24 1.74 -0.12
C LEU A 46 -2.15 2.59 -1.39
N ALA A 47 -3.25 2.71 -2.14
CA ALA A 47 -3.31 3.56 -3.32
C ALA A 47 -3.07 5.04 -2.94
N ASP A 48 -3.76 5.54 -1.92
CA ASP A 48 -3.61 6.92 -1.44
C ASP A 48 -2.16 7.21 -0.99
N LEU A 49 -1.47 6.21 -0.41
CA LEU A 49 -0.07 6.34 -0.05
C LEU A 49 0.82 6.47 -1.29
N CYS A 50 0.57 5.68 -2.33
CA CYS A 50 1.30 5.75 -3.59
C CYS A 50 1.15 7.13 -4.24
N ASP A 51 -0.07 7.68 -4.26
CA ASP A 51 -0.36 9.01 -4.81
C ASP A 51 0.46 10.09 -4.07
N VAL A 52 0.44 10.06 -2.74
CA VAL A 52 1.23 11.02 -1.92
C VAL A 52 2.73 10.89 -2.16
N VAL A 53 3.23 9.67 -2.37
CA VAL A 53 4.66 9.45 -2.67
C VAL A 53 5.00 9.99 -4.06
N GLU A 54 4.16 9.75 -5.05
CA GLU A 54 4.34 10.24 -6.43
C GLU A 54 4.33 11.77 -6.49
N ASP A 55 3.38 12.42 -5.82
CA ASP A 55 3.25 13.87 -5.78
C ASP A 55 4.49 14.52 -5.16
N LYS A 56 4.92 14.03 -3.98
CA LYS A 56 6.08 14.58 -3.28
C LYS A 56 7.37 14.35 -4.06
N PHE A 57 7.50 13.19 -4.70
CA PHE A 57 8.66 12.89 -5.52
C PHE A 57 8.72 13.81 -6.73
N SER A 58 7.60 13.97 -7.45
CA SER A 58 7.50 14.83 -8.63
C SER A 58 7.81 16.29 -8.29
N ALA A 59 7.22 16.82 -7.21
CA ALA A 59 7.50 18.18 -6.74
C ALA A 59 8.99 18.37 -6.39
N SER A 60 9.58 17.45 -5.63
CA SER A 60 11.01 17.53 -5.24
C SER A 60 11.94 17.43 -6.45
N ARG A 61 11.61 16.59 -7.43
CA ARG A 61 12.35 16.44 -8.69
C ARG A 61 12.31 17.73 -9.51
N ASP A 62 11.12 18.35 -9.62
CA ASP A 62 10.93 19.55 -10.43
C ASP A 62 11.60 20.77 -9.80
N ASP A 63 11.55 20.88 -8.47
CA ASP A 63 12.31 21.88 -7.71
C ASP A 63 13.82 21.71 -7.92
N PHE A 64 14.33 20.48 -7.86
CA PHE A 64 15.75 20.18 -8.10
C PHE A 64 16.17 20.56 -9.52
N ASN A 65 15.38 20.19 -10.53
CA ASN A 65 15.65 20.50 -11.94
C ASN A 65 15.67 22.01 -12.17
N THR A 66 14.74 22.76 -11.55
CA THR A 66 14.69 24.22 -11.61
C THR A 66 15.94 24.86 -11.00
N GLN A 67 16.38 24.35 -9.83
CA GLN A 67 17.59 24.85 -9.17
C GLN A 67 18.87 24.52 -9.95
N GLN A 68 18.94 23.38 -10.64
CA GLN A 68 20.07 23.04 -11.50
C GLN A 68 20.12 23.93 -12.75
N ALA A 69 18.97 24.22 -13.36
CA ALA A 69 18.88 25.10 -14.52
C ALA A 69 19.31 26.55 -14.20
N GLN A 70 19.08 27.03 -12.98
CA GLN A 70 19.50 28.37 -12.54
C GLN A 70 21.01 28.48 -12.21
N LYS A 71 21.71 27.34 -12.10
CA LYS A 71 23.16 27.30 -11.82
C LYS A 71 24.02 27.25 -13.09
N GLN A 72 23.41 27.13 -14.27
CA GLN A 72 24.06 27.27 -15.58
C GLN A 72 23.80 28.65 -16.16
#